data_AF-A0A4V1NV97-F1
#
_entry.id   AF-A0A4V1NV97-F1
#
_cell.length_a   1.000
_cell.length_b   1.000
_cell.length_c   1.000
_cell.angle_alpha   90.00
_cell.angle_beta   90.00
_cell.angle_gamma   90.00
#
_symmetry.space_group_name_H-M   'P 1'
#
loop_
_entity.id
_entity.type
_entity.pdbx_description
1 polymer ?
#
loop_
_entity_poly.entity_id
_entity_poly.type
_entity_poly.pdbx_seq_one_letter_code
_entity_poly.pdbx_strand_id
1 'polypeptide(L)'
;MSAFALSDRERIEMGLLIRGGPRQKVPLNRQSLDPALVFADVSQSARLQSYLELAEKLEAAEEWKQSHTVFLTSAEPGDGRTSTAFNLGWALASRLAEGAKPVLVAEFELERPAMRRMLGSPRLRYGIDCALRNIASEEESAFTLVNDRLHVSAVRDRMSRRKTQQLLSRAESFLEWAVKEHSWVVVDCPPVHSRRWTKWYREHAKDVLLLARADWTPQVRLRSAAKKLGSALRGVTMNRAAVLE
;
A
#
# COMPACT_ATOMS: atom_id res chain seq x y z
N MET A 1 25.79 0.06 -3.88
CA MET A 1 24.52 0.46 -3.23
C MET A 1 24.08 -0.69 -2.34
N SER A 2 24.37 -0.64 -1.03
CA SER A 2 24.03 -1.75 -0.13
C SER A 2 22.53 -1.79 0.12
N ALA A 3 21.92 -2.91 -0.25
CA ALA A 3 20.49 -3.14 -0.23
C ALA A 3 19.90 -2.95 1.18
N PHE A 4 18.80 -2.19 1.27
CA PHE A 4 17.89 -2.10 2.43
C PHE A 4 17.14 -3.41 2.74
N ALA A 5 17.58 -4.52 2.14
CA ALA A 5 17.09 -5.85 2.46
C ALA A 5 17.50 -6.13 3.92
N LEU A 6 16.52 -6.11 4.82
CA LEU A 6 16.73 -6.23 6.26
C LEU A 6 17.50 -7.51 6.53
N SER A 7 18.76 -7.39 6.93
CA SER A 7 19.58 -8.56 7.27
C SER A 7 18.90 -9.35 8.39
N ASP A 8 19.23 -10.63 8.56
CA ASP A 8 18.69 -11.43 9.68
C ASP A 8 19.01 -10.85 11.07
N ARG A 9 19.89 -9.84 11.14
CA ARG A 9 20.26 -9.12 12.36
C ARG A 9 19.45 -7.84 12.60
N GLU A 10 18.77 -7.30 11.60
CA GLU A 10 17.96 -6.07 11.75
C GLU A 10 16.54 -6.42 12.20
N ARG A 11 16.17 -5.96 13.40
CA ARG A 11 14.81 -6.09 13.91
C ARG A 11 13.89 -5.18 13.10
N ILE A 12 12.80 -5.73 12.58
CA ILE A 12 11.73 -4.92 11.97
C ILE A 12 11.00 -4.24 13.12
N GLU A 13 11.07 -2.91 13.17
CA GLU A 13 10.46 -2.11 14.22
C GLU A 13 9.31 -1.28 13.65
N MET A 14 8.23 -1.22 14.43
CA MET A 14 7.08 -0.38 14.20
C MET A 14 7.17 0.86 15.09
N GLY A 15 7.23 2.06 14.52
CA GLY A 15 7.20 3.31 15.28
C GLY A 15 5.79 3.88 15.39
N LEU A 16 5.24 3.90 16.60
CA LEU A 16 3.90 4.41 16.90
C LEU A 16 3.97 5.83 17.46
N LEU A 17 3.18 6.74 16.90
CA LEU A 17 2.99 8.07 17.49
C LEU A 17 2.01 7.99 18.66
N ILE A 18 2.37 8.58 19.81
CA ILE A 18 1.53 8.56 21.02
C ILE A 18 1.28 10.01 21.47
N ARG A 19 0.06 10.52 21.25
CA ARG A 19 -0.41 11.83 21.74
C ARG A 19 0.51 13.00 21.32
N GLY A 20 1.00 12.99 20.08
CA GLY A 20 1.96 13.99 19.59
C GLY A 20 3.35 13.96 20.24
N GLY A 21 3.64 12.95 21.08
CA GLY A 21 4.97 12.71 21.65
C GLY A 21 5.90 11.95 20.69
N PRO A 22 7.14 11.63 21.11
CA PRO A 22 8.09 10.91 20.26
C PRO A 22 7.56 9.53 19.85
N ARG A 23 7.95 9.06 18.65
CA ARG A 23 7.57 7.74 18.15
C ARG A 23 8.14 6.65 19.07
N GLN A 24 7.27 5.82 19.63
CA GLN A 24 7.69 4.65 20.38
C GLN A 24 7.94 3.49 19.42
N LYS A 25 9.17 2.97 19.42
CA LYS A 25 9.54 1.79 18.62
C LYS A 25 9.11 0.51 19.32
N VAL A 26 8.40 -0.34 18.59
CA VAL A 26 7.92 -1.65 19.03
C VAL A 26 8.44 -2.69 18.05
N PRO A 27 9.21 -3.70 18.48
CA PRO A 27 9.67 -4.75 17.59
C PRO A 27 8.49 -5.58 17.06
N LEU A 28 8.48 -5.85 15.77
CA LEU A 28 7.58 -6.82 15.14
C LEU A 28 8.24 -8.20 15.15
N ASN A 29 7.46 -9.24 15.47
CA ASN A 29 7.94 -10.61 15.39
C ASN A 29 8.01 -11.04 13.92
N ARG A 30 9.22 -11.23 13.39
CA ARG A 30 9.45 -11.62 11.99
C ARG A 30 8.75 -12.93 11.60
N GLN A 31 8.67 -13.90 12.52
CA GLN A 31 7.98 -15.18 12.27
C GLN A 31 6.46 -15.03 12.13
N SER A 32 5.90 -13.93 12.62
CA SER A 32 4.47 -13.63 12.50
C SER A 32 4.11 -12.83 11.24
N LEU A 33 5.12 -12.37 10.49
CA LEU A 33 4.90 -11.65 9.25
C LEU A 33 4.48 -12.61 8.13
N ASP A 34 3.61 -12.13 7.26
CA ASP A 34 3.17 -12.90 6.10
C ASP A 34 4.36 -13.12 5.14
N PRO A 35 4.64 -14.36 4.70
CA PRO A 35 5.76 -14.66 3.79
C PRO A 35 5.69 -13.95 2.43
N ALA A 36 4.55 -13.36 2.08
CA ALA A 36 4.43 -12.52 0.89
C ALA A 36 5.06 -11.13 1.06
N LEU A 37 5.43 -10.71 2.28
CA LEU A 37 6.20 -9.50 2.54
C LEU A 37 7.68 -9.77 2.28
N VAL A 38 8.10 -9.65 1.02
CA VAL A 38 9.43 -10.10 0.56
C VAL A 38 10.58 -9.33 1.22
N PHE A 39 10.33 -8.12 1.70
CA PHE A 39 11.32 -7.35 2.45
C PHE A 39 11.66 -7.94 3.82
N ALA A 40 10.81 -8.83 4.35
CA ALA A 40 11.05 -9.55 5.58
C ALA A 40 11.81 -10.87 5.36
N ASP A 41 12.17 -11.21 4.11
CA ASP A 41 12.89 -12.44 3.79
C ASP A 41 13.81 -12.25 2.58
N VAL A 42 15.08 -11.95 2.87
CA VAL A 42 16.12 -11.68 1.87
C VAL A 42 16.46 -12.89 0.98
N SER A 43 16.04 -14.10 1.36
CA SER A 43 16.21 -15.30 0.52
C SER A 43 15.36 -15.26 -0.75
N GLN A 44 14.34 -14.39 -0.81
CA GLN A 44 13.44 -14.23 -1.95
C GLN A 44 13.95 -13.17 -2.94
N SER A 45 15.25 -13.21 -3.27
CA SER A 45 15.95 -12.18 -4.03
C SER A 45 15.27 -11.87 -5.37
N ALA A 46 14.86 -12.88 -6.13
CA ALA A 46 14.17 -12.71 -7.42
C ALA A 46 12.88 -11.88 -7.32
N ARG A 47 12.00 -12.21 -6.35
CA ARG A 47 10.75 -11.46 -6.13
C ARG A 47 11.02 -10.04 -5.64
N LEU A 48 12.01 -9.88 -4.77
CA LEU A 48 12.44 -8.57 -4.29
C LEU A 48 12.95 -7.69 -5.44
N GLN A 49 13.74 -8.25 -6.37
CA GLN A 49 14.20 -7.53 -7.56
C GLN A 49 13.04 -7.10 -8.45
N SER A 50 12.02 -7.94 -8.66
CA SER A 50 10.85 -7.54 -9.45
C SER A 50 10.12 -6.31 -8.89
N TYR A 51 10.08 -6.15 -7.56
CA TYR A 51 9.51 -4.95 -6.94
C TYR A 51 10.43 -3.72 -7.04
N LEU A 52 11.75 -3.91 -6.97
CA LEU A 52 12.72 -2.83 -7.20
C LEU A 52 12.66 -2.32 -8.65
N GLU A 53 12.56 -3.21 -9.63
CA GLU A 53 12.36 -2.86 -11.04
C GLU A 53 11.02 -2.16 -11.27
N LEU A 54 9.95 -2.61 -10.61
CA LEU A 54 8.66 -1.93 -10.68
C LEU A 54 8.75 -0.51 -10.11
N ALA A 55 9.37 -0.33 -8.95
CA ALA A 55 9.58 0.99 -8.35
C ALA A 55 10.39 1.90 -9.28
N GLU A 56 11.47 1.40 -9.88
CA GLU A 56 12.28 2.14 -10.85
C GLU A 56 11.47 2.56 -12.08
N LYS A 57 10.64 1.67 -12.64
CA LYS A 57 9.76 2.00 -13.77
C LYS A 57 8.76 3.09 -13.43
N LEU A 58 8.18 3.07 -12.22
CA LEU A 58 7.26 4.11 -11.75
C LEU A 58 7.99 5.44 -11.54
N GLU A 59 9.20 5.43 -10.96
CA GLU A 59 10.02 6.63 -10.79
C GLU A 59 10.46 7.24 -12.12
N ALA A 60 10.69 6.42 -13.15
CA ALA A 60 11.13 6.90 -14.46
C ALA A 60 9.99 7.50 -15.30
N ALA A 61 8.75 7.01 -15.12
CA ALA A 61 7.60 7.38 -15.94
C ALA A 61 6.96 8.72 -15.50
N GLU A 62 6.82 9.64 -16.46
CA GLU A 62 6.43 11.04 -16.21
C GLU A 62 5.02 11.17 -15.59
N GLU A 63 4.09 10.30 -16.00
CA GLU A 63 2.72 10.29 -15.48
C GLU A 63 2.68 10.05 -13.96
N TRP A 64 3.58 9.19 -13.46
CA TRP A 64 3.64 8.86 -12.04
C TRP A 64 4.47 9.87 -11.24
N LYS A 65 5.47 10.51 -11.86
CA LYS A 65 6.24 11.61 -11.25
C LYS A 65 5.37 12.82 -10.93
N GLN A 66 4.31 13.07 -11.68
CA GLN A 66 3.46 14.25 -11.42
C GLN A 66 2.55 14.03 -10.22
N SER A 67 2.01 12.82 -10.03
CA SER A 67 1.06 12.54 -8.95
C SER A 67 1.68 11.99 -7.67
N HIS A 68 2.86 11.35 -7.76
CA HIS A 68 3.49 10.61 -6.68
C HIS A 68 2.52 9.64 -5.95
N THR A 69 1.43 9.24 -6.61
CA THR A 69 0.34 8.47 -6.01
C THR A 69 0.01 7.27 -6.88
N VAL A 70 0.09 6.09 -6.31
CA VAL A 70 -0.19 4.82 -6.97
C VAL A 70 -1.45 4.21 -6.39
N PHE A 71 -2.57 4.32 -7.11
CA PHE A 71 -3.78 3.58 -6.76
C PHE A 71 -3.63 2.14 -7.24
N LEU A 72 -3.33 1.23 -6.32
CA LEU A 72 -3.21 -0.19 -6.62
C LEU A 72 -4.58 -0.87 -6.48
N THR A 73 -5.07 -1.46 -7.56
CA THR A 73 -6.32 -2.24 -7.56
C THR A 73 -6.13 -3.52 -8.35
N SER A 74 -7.17 -4.34 -8.48
CA SER A 74 -7.15 -5.57 -9.26
C SER A 74 -8.56 -5.93 -9.72
N ALA A 75 -8.67 -6.93 -10.59
CA ALA A 75 -9.98 -7.38 -11.05
C ALA A 75 -10.78 -8.06 -9.93
N GLU A 76 -10.14 -8.87 -9.09
CA GLU A 76 -10.81 -9.72 -8.11
C GLU A 76 -10.18 -9.69 -6.70
N PRO A 77 -10.91 -10.09 -5.65
CA PRO A 77 -10.28 -10.42 -4.37
C PRO A 77 -9.23 -11.52 -4.53
N GLY A 78 -8.10 -11.42 -3.82
CA GLY A 78 -7.09 -12.49 -3.79
C GLY A 78 -5.99 -12.40 -4.85
N ASP A 79 -5.95 -11.34 -5.66
CA ASP A 79 -4.85 -11.09 -6.61
C ASP A 79 -3.51 -10.71 -5.92
N GLY A 80 -3.53 -10.54 -4.59
CA GLY A 80 -2.36 -10.17 -3.78
C GLY A 80 -2.04 -8.67 -3.80
N ARG A 81 -3.07 -7.82 -3.90
CA ARG A 81 -2.92 -6.36 -3.87
C ARG A 81 -2.22 -5.88 -2.62
N THR A 82 -2.67 -6.28 -1.43
CA THR A 82 -2.10 -5.81 -0.16
C THR A 82 -0.62 -6.17 -0.01
N SER A 83 -0.20 -7.38 -0.39
CA SER A 83 1.22 -7.75 -0.41
C SER A 83 2.02 -6.91 -1.41
N THR A 84 1.48 -6.72 -2.61
CA THR A 84 2.09 -5.87 -3.64
C THR A 84 2.20 -4.42 -3.19
N ALA A 85 1.20 -3.87 -2.50
CA ALA A 85 1.23 -2.51 -1.97
C ALA A 85 2.36 -2.33 -0.94
N PHE A 86 2.50 -3.27 -0.01
CA PHE A 86 3.59 -3.27 0.95
C PHE A 86 4.96 -3.37 0.30
N ASN A 87 5.14 -4.34 -0.59
CA ASN A 87 6.44 -4.59 -1.22
C ASN A 87 6.84 -3.45 -2.16
N LEU A 88 5.88 -2.87 -2.87
CA LEU A 88 6.11 -1.67 -3.69
C LEU A 88 6.45 -0.46 -2.83
N GLY A 89 5.70 -0.23 -1.74
CA GLY A 89 5.99 0.86 -0.80
C GLY A 89 7.38 0.73 -0.18
N TRP A 90 7.77 -0.49 0.20
CA TRP A 90 9.12 -0.79 0.65
C TRP A 90 10.18 -0.51 -0.43
N ALA A 91 9.95 -0.96 -1.66
CA ALA A 91 10.88 -0.77 -2.77
C ALA A 91 11.10 0.73 -3.06
N LEU A 92 10.02 1.52 -3.10
CA LEU A 92 10.10 2.98 -3.22
C LEU A 92 10.85 3.60 -2.03
N ALA A 93 10.54 3.20 -0.79
CA ALA A 93 11.20 3.71 0.41
C ALA A 93 12.71 3.41 0.45
N SER A 94 13.13 2.26 -0.06
CA SER A 94 14.54 1.85 -0.14
C SER A 94 15.37 2.69 -1.12
N ARG A 95 14.71 3.35 -2.07
CA ARG A 95 15.31 4.16 -3.13
C ARG A 95 15.31 5.64 -2.83
N LEU A 96 14.66 6.07 -1.75
CA LEU A 96 14.63 7.47 -1.33
C LEU A 96 16.03 8.01 -1.03
N ALA A 97 16.27 9.22 -1.53
CA ALA A 97 17.43 10.02 -1.15
C ALA A 97 17.41 10.35 0.34
N GLU A 98 18.59 10.61 0.91
CA GLU A 98 18.70 11.05 2.30
C GLU A 98 17.94 12.37 2.52
N GLY A 99 17.18 12.44 3.61
CA GLY A 99 16.34 13.61 3.94
C GLY A 99 15.04 13.73 3.14
N ALA A 100 14.73 12.81 2.21
CA ALA A 100 13.44 12.79 1.53
C ALA A 100 12.29 12.45 2.48
N LYS A 101 11.08 12.92 2.14
CA LYS A 101 9.87 12.54 2.86
C LYS A 101 9.64 11.02 2.73
N PRO A 102 9.03 10.37 3.73
CA PRO A 102 8.80 8.92 3.69
C PRO A 102 7.79 8.53 2.60
N VAL A 103 7.69 7.22 2.32
CA VAL A 103 6.62 6.64 1.50
C VAL A 103 5.45 6.24 2.38
N LEU A 104 4.20 6.51 1.98
CA LEU A 104 3.00 5.99 2.65
C LEU A 104 2.42 4.79 1.91
N VAL A 105 2.07 3.74 2.64
CA VAL A 105 1.16 2.68 2.19
C VAL A 105 -0.15 2.78 2.97
N ALA A 106 -1.26 3.06 2.27
CA ALA A 106 -2.57 3.31 2.89
C ALA A 106 -3.60 2.23 2.53
N GLU A 107 -4.29 1.68 3.52
CA GLU A 107 -5.29 0.63 3.34
C GLU A 107 -6.68 1.20 3.06
N PHE A 108 -7.13 1.12 1.80
CA PHE A 108 -8.47 1.57 1.39
C PHE A 108 -9.45 0.40 1.23
N GLU A 109 -9.03 -0.85 1.43
CA GLU A 109 -9.92 -2.00 1.60
C GLU A 109 -10.53 -2.00 3.02
N LEU A 110 -11.42 -1.03 3.27
CA LEU A 110 -11.98 -0.74 4.60
C LEU A 110 -12.95 -1.83 5.12
N GLU A 111 -13.54 -2.62 4.22
CA GLU A 111 -14.50 -3.69 4.57
C GLU A 111 -13.80 -5.00 4.92
N ARG A 112 -12.68 -5.29 4.26
CA ARG A 112 -11.93 -6.55 4.38
C ARG A 112 -10.43 -6.32 4.56
N PRO A 113 -10.03 -5.57 5.61
CA PRO A 113 -8.64 -5.22 5.79
C PRO A 113 -7.76 -6.46 6.01
N ALA A 114 -6.53 -6.37 5.53
CA ALA A 114 -5.50 -7.39 5.57
C ALA A 114 -4.16 -6.88 6.10
N MET A 115 -3.87 -5.57 6.07
CA MET A 115 -2.53 -5.06 6.36
C MET A 115 -2.03 -5.42 7.76
N ARG A 116 -2.87 -5.23 8.79
CA ARG A 116 -2.52 -5.64 10.16
C ARG A 116 -2.21 -7.13 10.25
N ARG A 117 -3.01 -7.98 9.60
CA ARG A 117 -2.82 -9.44 9.61
C ARG A 117 -1.47 -9.80 9.00
N MET A 118 -1.11 -9.16 7.89
CA MET A 118 0.17 -9.38 7.22
C MET A 118 1.37 -9.00 8.10
N LEU A 119 1.20 -8.04 9.00
CA LEU A 119 2.22 -7.58 9.93
C LEU A 119 2.22 -8.33 11.28
N GLY A 120 1.58 -9.49 11.39
CA GLY A 120 1.49 -10.23 12.66
C GLY A 120 0.44 -9.70 13.64
N SER A 121 -0.54 -8.94 13.14
CA SER A 121 -1.66 -8.36 13.88
C SER A 121 -1.27 -7.44 15.05
N PRO A 122 -0.40 -6.43 14.82
CA PRO A 122 -0.05 -5.49 15.87
C PRO A 122 -1.29 -4.76 16.39
N ARG A 123 -1.23 -4.36 17.67
CA ARG A 123 -2.23 -3.48 18.27
C ARG A 123 -2.00 -2.07 17.77
N LEU A 124 -3.00 -1.51 17.10
CA LEU A 124 -2.98 -0.12 16.65
C LEU A 124 -3.89 0.70 17.55
N ARG A 125 -3.40 1.87 17.99
CA ARG A 125 -4.23 2.82 18.72
C ARG A 125 -5.21 3.51 17.78
N TYR A 126 -4.74 3.96 16.62
CA TYR A 126 -5.54 4.54 15.55
C TYR A 126 -5.12 3.92 14.21
N GLY A 127 -6.00 4.03 13.22
CA GLY A 127 -5.76 3.57 11.85
C GLY A 127 -6.52 4.48 10.89
N ILE A 128 -6.40 4.23 9.59
CA ILE A 128 -7.03 5.08 8.57
C ILE A 128 -8.54 5.28 8.80
N ASP A 129 -9.22 4.26 9.31
CA ASP A 129 -10.63 4.31 9.64
C ASP A 129 -10.95 5.33 10.77
N CYS A 130 -9.99 5.61 11.66
CA CYS A 130 -10.09 6.65 12.69
C CYS A 130 -9.94 8.05 12.10
N ALA A 131 -8.95 8.26 11.22
CA ALA A 131 -8.78 9.51 10.48
C ALA A 131 -10.05 9.85 9.67
N LEU A 132 -10.59 8.89 8.91
CA LEU A 132 -11.82 9.09 8.13
C LEU A 132 -13.05 9.41 9.00
N ARG A 133 -13.03 9.06 10.29
CA ARG A 133 -14.07 9.38 11.27
C ARG A 133 -13.78 10.67 12.08
N ASN A 134 -12.66 11.35 11.82
CA ASN A 134 -12.15 12.46 12.62
C ASN A 134 -11.97 12.10 14.11
N ILE A 135 -11.57 10.87 14.42
CA ILE A 135 -11.28 10.41 15.79
C ILE A 135 -9.82 10.67 16.16
N ALA A 136 -8.93 10.73 15.17
CA ALA A 136 -7.51 11.02 15.30
C ALA A 136 -7.05 11.76 14.03
N SER A 137 -5.90 12.43 14.09
CA SER A 137 -5.30 12.99 12.87
C SER A 137 -4.84 11.88 11.91
N GLU A 138 -4.59 12.24 10.66
CA GLU A 138 -4.01 11.36 9.66
C GLU A 138 -2.62 10.86 10.09
N GLU A 139 -1.81 11.73 10.69
CA GLU A 139 -0.48 11.40 11.21
C GLU A 139 -0.54 10.41 12.37
N GLU A 140 -1.44 10.62 13.34
CA GLU A 140 -1.66 9.67 14.45
C GLU A 140 -2.23 8.33 13.97
N SER A 141 -2.82 8.31 12.77
CA SER A 141 -3.40 7.14 12.12
C SER A 141 -2.41 6.39 11.22
N ALA A 142 -1.13 6.78 11.23
CA ALA A 142 -0.05 6.10 10.52
C ALA A 142 1.11 5.71 11.47
N PHE A 143 1.67 4.52 11.25
CA PHE A 143 2.86 4.05 11.95
C PHE A 143 4.03 3.89 10.99
N THR A 144 5.25 3.95 11.50
CA THR A 144 6.46 3.78 10.69
C THR A 144 6.97 2.36 10.69
N LEU A 145 7.66 2.00 9.62
CA LEU A 145 8.49 0.83 9.41
C LEU A 145 9.80 1.28 8.73
N VAL A 146 10.82 0.41 8.74
CA VAL A 146 12.06 0.58 7.95
C VAL A 146 12.74 1.92 8.22
N ASN A 147 13.20 2.12 9.46
CA ASN A 147 13.90 3.34 9.88
C ASN A 147 13.14 4.63 9.54
N ASP A 148 11.82 4.61 9.77
CA ASP A 148 10.91 5.72 9.52
C ASP A 148 10.76 6.15 8.05
N ARG A 149 11.31 5.39 7.09
CA ARG A 149 11.18 5.68 5.65
C ARG A 149 9.90 5.15 5.02
N LEU A 150 9.25 4.18 5.65
CA LEU A 150 7.98 3.61 5.21
C LEU A 150 6.91 3.86 6.27
N HIS A 151 5.93 4.69 5.95
CA HIS A 151 4.73 4.88 6.74
C HIS A 151 3.64 3.91 6.26
N VAL A 152 2.82 3.45 7.21
CA VAL A 152 1.68 2.56 6.95
C VAL A 152 0.47 3.07 7.70
N SER A 153 -0.63 3.31 6.97
CA SER A 153 -1.93 3.60 7.56
C SER A 153 -2.87 2.43 7.29
N ALA A 154 -2.90 1.49 8.24
CA ALA A 154 -3.76 0.31 8.18
C ALA A 154 -5.11 0.59 8.85
N VAL A 155 -6.12 -0.21 8.51
CA VAL A 155 -7.42 -0.18 9.18
C VAL A 155 -7.29 -0.81 10.56
N ARG A 156 -7.66 -0.08 11.60
CA ARG A 156 -7.75 -0.59 12.97
C ARG A 156 -8.98 -1.48 13.10
N ASP A 157 -10.16 -0.92 12.79
CA ASP A 157 -11.45 -1.57 12.91
C ASP A 157 -12.17 -1.64 11.56
N ARG A 158 -12.47 -2.87 11.10
CA ARG A 158 -13.18 -3.08 9.83
C ARG A 158 -14.48 -2.28 9.80
N MET A 159 -14.79 -1.70 8.65
CA MET A 159 -16.00 -0.90 8.46
C MET A 159 -17.11 -1.71 7.81
N SER A 160 -18.35 -1.43 8.23
CA SER A 160 -19.50 -1.96 7.51
C SER A 160 -19.65 -1.25 6.17
N ARG A 161 -20.25 -1.93 5.18
CA ARG A 161 -20.55 -1.37 3.85
C ARG A 161 -21.18 0.03 3.90
N ARG A 162 -22.17 0.21 4.79
CA ARG A 162 -22.86 1.49 4.96
C ARG A 162 -21.91 2.57 5.46
N LYS A 163 -21.06 2.24 6.45
CA LYS A 163 -20.11 3.19 7.02
C LYS A 163 -19.01 3.57 6.02
N THR A 164 -18.47 2.59 5.29
CA THR A 164 -17.52 2.83 4.19
C THR A 164 -18.09 3.84 3.20
N GLN A 165 -19.30 3.59 2.67
CA GLN A 165 -19.91 4.50 1.69
C GLN A 165 -20.12 5.93 2.23
N GLN A 166 -20.47 6.07 3.51
CA GLN A 166 -20.68 7.38 4.14
C GLN A 166 -19.39 8.18 4.33
N LEU A 167 -18.25 7.50 4.50
CA LEU A 167 -16.97 8.13 4.80
C LEU A 167 -16.05 8.26 3.58
N LEU A 168 -16.40 7.70 2.42
CA LEU A 168 -15.61 7.82 1.20
C LEU A 168 -15.38 9.28 0.77
N SER A 169 -16.29 10.19 1.07
CA SER A 169 -16.11 11.63 0.80
C SER A 169 -14.99 12.27 1.64
N ARG A 170 -14.54 11.61 2.71
CA ARG A 170 -13.40 12.06 3.54
C ARG A 170 -12.06 11.52 3.03
N ALA A 171 -12.08 10.61 2.07
CA ALA A 171 -10.86 10.06 1.48
C ALA A 171 -9.98 11.13 0.84
N GLU A 172 -10.58 12.18 0.28
CA GLU A 172 -9.86 13.26 -0.39
C GLU A 172 -8.96 14.03 0.58
N SER A 173 -9.48 14.47 1.72
CA SER A 173 -8.70 15.13 2.79
C SER A 173 -7.53 14.25 3.26
N PHE A 174 -7.75 12.95 3.42
CA PHE A 174 -6.69 12.02 3.79
C PHE A 174 -5.61 11.93 2.70
N LEU A 175 -6.02 11.86 1.42
CA LEU A 175 -5.10 11.79 0.30
C LEU A 175 -4.32 13.10 0.10
N GLU A 176 -4.94 14.26 0.33
CA GLU A 176 -4.27 15.56 0.32
C GLU A 176 -3.16 15.63 1.37
N TRP A 177 -3.46 15.21 2.60
CA TRP A 177 -2.44 15.08 3.64
C TRP A 177 -1.34 14.09 3.22
N ALA A 178 -1.73 12.92 2.69
CA ALA A 178 -0.78 11.89 2.30
C ALA A 178 0.21 12.40 1.25
N VAL A 179 -0.29 13.04 0.18
CA VAL A 179 0.53 13.61 -0.89
C VAL A 179 1.41 14.75 -0.37
N LYS A 180 0.89 15.56 0.56
CA LYS A 180 1.66 16.66 1.14
C LYS A 180 2.83 16.15 1.98
N GLU A 181 2.63 15.11 2.79
CA GLU A 181 3.60 14.67 3.80
C GLU A 181 4.50 13.50 3.37
N HIS A 182 4.35 12.97 2.16
CA HIS A 182 5.09 11.80 1.68
C HIS A 182 5.67 12.01 0.28
N SER A 183 6.82 11.40 0.00
CA SER A 183 7.41 11.42 -1.34
C SER A 183 6.67 10.50 -2.32
N TRP A 184 6.02 9.45 -1.81
CA TRP A 184 5.14 8.57 -2.57
C TRP A 184 3.97 8.10 -1.71
N VAL A 185 2.81 7.90 -2.34
CA VAL A 185 1.61 7.35 -1.69
C VAL A 185 1.12 6.14 -2.47
N VAL A 186 1.22 4.95 -1.88
CA VAL A 186 0.66 3.71 -2.44
C VAL A 186 -0.66 3.40 -1.74
N VAL A 187 -1.76 3.40 -2.50
CA VAL A 187 -3.11 3.20 -1.97
C VAL A 187 -3.57 1.78 -2.32
N ASP A 188 -3.67 0.90 -1.33
CA ASP A 188 -4.22 -0.46 -1.49
C ASP A 188 -5.75 -0.39 -1.56
N CYS A 189 -6.25 -0.40 -2.79
CA CYS A 189 -7.66 -0.22 -3.04
C CYS A 189 -8.39 -1.58 -3.17
N PRO A 190 -9.72 -1.62 -2.97
CA PRO A 190 -10.53 -2.82 -3.22
C PRO A 190 -10.51 -3.27 -4.70
N PRO A 191 -11.15 -4.40 -5.07
CA PRO A 191 -11.23 -4.79 -6.48
C PRO A 191 -12.13 -3.84 -7.29
N VAL A 192 -11.78 -3.54 -8.55
CA VAL A 192 -12.50 -2.63 -9.46
C VAL A 192 -13.98 -3.01 -9.64
N HIS A 193 -14.27 -4.31 -9.62
CA HIS A 193 -15.64 -4.84 -9.77
C HIS A 193 -16.53 -4.65 -8.54
N SER A 194 -15.99 -4.13 -7.45
CA SER A 194 -16.79 -3.69 -6.31
C SER A 194 -17.66 -2.49 -6.72
N ARG A 195 -18.97 -2.72 -6.94
CA ARG A 195 -19.94 -1.71 -7.43
C ARG A 195 -19.92 -0.39 -6.65
N ARG A 196 -19.47 -0.40 -5.39
CA ARG A 196 -19.42 0.77 -4.49
C ARG A 196 -18.24 1.69 -4.80
N TRP A 197 -17.11 1.10 -5.20
CA TRP A 197 -15.86 1.83 -5.44
C TRP A 197 -15.72 2.31 -6.89
N THR A 198 -16.47 1.73 -7.83
CA THR A 198 -16.46 2.17 -9.24
C THR A 198 -16.77 3.66 -9.43
N LYS A 199 -17.58 4.29 -8.56
CA LYS A 199 -17.80 5.74 -8.61
C LYS A 199 -16.55 6.47 -8.08
N TRP A 200 -16.09 6.09 -6.90
CA TRP A 200 -14.93 6.68 -6.25
C TRP A 200 -13.66 6.63 -7.13
N TYR A 201 -13.39 5.51 -7.81
CA TYR A 201 -12.25 5.42 -8.74
C TYR A 201 -12.32 6.45 -9.87
N ARG A 202 -13.51 6.67 -10.44
CA ARG A 202 -13.66 7.63 -11.54
C ARG A 202 -13.50 9.08 -11.10
N GLU A 203 -13.81 9.36 -9.83
CA GLU A 203 -13.77 10.72 -9.28
C GLU A 203 -12.41 11.06 -8.68
N HIS A 204 -11.71 10.09 -8.10
CA HIS A 204 -10.52 10.36 -7.27
C HIS A 204 -9.25 9.64 -7.73
N ALA A 205 -9.35 8.49 -8.41
CA ALA A 205 -8.17 7.75 -8.83
C ALA A 205 -7.73 8.17 -10.23
N LYS A 206 -6.62 8.89 -10.31
CA LYS A 206 -6.07 9.40 -11.58
C LYS A 206 -5.04 8.46 -12.20
N ASP A 207 -4.18 7.89 -11.37
CA ASP A 207 -3.09 7.03 -11.81
C ASP A 207 -3.20 5.66 -11.13
N VAL A 208 -3.76 4.71 -11.89
CA VAL A 208 -4.14 3.38 -11.40
C VAL A 208 -3.20 2.34 -11.97
N LEU A 209 -2.64 1.53 -11.09
CA LEU A 209 -1.90 0.32 -11.41
C LEU A 209 -2.83 -0.89 -11.18
N LEU A 210 -3.13 -1.62 -12.25
CA LEU A 210 -4.01 -2.78 -12.18
C LEU A 210 -3.19 -4.06 -12.00
N LEU A 211 -3.42 -4.75 -10.90
CA LEU A 211 -2.81 -6.03 -10.61
C LEU A 211 -3.60 -7.18 -11.24
N ALA A 212 -2.90 -8.14 -11.82
CA ALA A 212 -3.42 -9.44 -12.20
C ALA A 212 -2.60 -10.54 -11.53
N ARG A 213 -3.22 -11.61 -11.07
CA ARG A 213 -2.52 -12.80 -10.62
C ARG A 213 -2.32 -13.75 -11.80
N ALA A 214 -1.07 -14.11 -12.05
CA ALA A 214 -0.71 -15.08 -13.08
C ALA A 214 -1.47 -16.40 -12.86
N ASP A 215 -1.90 -17.00 -13.97
CA ASP A 215 -2.62 -18.28 -14.04
C ASP A 215 -3.91 -18.35 -13.21
N TRP A 216 -4.43 -17.21 -12.74
CA TRP A 216 -5.62 -17.15 -11.90
C TRP A 216 -6.62 -16.10 -12.37
N THR A 217 -6.20 -14.86 -12.62
CA THR A 217 -7.13 -13.80 -13.02
C THR A 217 -7.58 -14.01 -14.48
N PRO A 218 -8.87 -14.24 -14.76
CA PRO A 218 -9.31 -14.48 -16.13
C PRO A 218 -9.15 -13.22 -16.98
N GLN A 219 -8.65 -13.36 -18.21
CA GLN A 219 -8.43 -12.24 -19.13
C GLN A 219 -9.68 -11.38 -19.35
N VAL A 220 -10.87 -12.01 -19.42
CA VAL A 220 -12.14 -11.29 -19.57
C VAL A 220 -12.43 -10.35 -18.38
N ARG A 221 -12.07 -10.76 -17.16
CA ARG A 221 -12.22 -9.94 -15.95
C ARG A 221 -11.19 -8.81 -15.96
N LEU A 222 -9.96 -9.09 -16.35
CA LEU A 222 -8.91 -8.07 -16.47
C LEU A 222 -9.28 -6.98 -17.49
N ARG A 223 -9.74 -7.38 -18.69
CA ARG A 223 -10.21 -6.45 -19.73
C ARG A 223 -11.42 -5.63 -19.27
N SER A 224 -12.35 -6.25 -18.55
CA SER A 224 -13.50 -5.54 -17.96
C SER A 224 -13.08 -4.51 -16.92
N ALA A 225 -12.13 -4.86 -16.04
CA ALA A 225 -11.55 -3.94 -15.07
C ALA A 225 -10.83 -2.77 -15.76
N ALA A 226 -10.00 -3.05 -16.76
CA ALA A 226 -9.32 -2.02 -17.55
C ALA A 226 -10.32 -1.06 -18.22
N LYS A 227 -11.39 -1.59 -18.83
CA LYS A 227 -12.46 -0.77 -19.43
C LYS A 227 -13.17 0.11 -18.38
N LYS A 228 -13.37 -0.37 -17.16
CA LYS A 228 -14.00 0.40 -16.07
C LYS A 228 -13.10 1.52 -15.54
N LEU A 229 -11.79 1.30 -15.52
CA LEU A 229 -10.80 2.30 -15.11
C LEU A 229 -10.59 3.36 -16.20
N GLY A 230 -10.70 2.99 -17.47
CA GLY A 230 -10.62 3.93 -18.59
C GLY A 230 -9.28 4.68 -18.60
N SER A 231 -9.33 6.00 -18.72
CA SER A 231 -8.15 6.87 -18.78
C SER A 231 -7.35 6.92 -17.48
N ALA A 232 -7.87 6.41 -16.36
CA ALA A 232 -7.12 6.33 -15.11
C ALA A 232 -6.12 5.17 -15.09
N LEU A 233 -6.29 4.16 -15.96
CA LEU A 233 -5.37 3.03 -16.02
C LEU A 233 -4.05 3.46 -16.68
N ARG A 234 -2.96 3.38 -15.92
CA ARG A 234 -1.61 3.71 -16.39
C ARG A 234 -0.76 2.49 -16.72
N GLY A 235 -1.08 1.35 -16.10
CA GLY A 235 -0.35 0.12 -16.35
C GLY A 235 -1.00 -1.10 -15.73
N VAL A 236 -0.54 -2.26 -16.16
CA VAL A 236 -0.91 -3.56 -15.59
C VAL A 236 0.37 -4.22 -15.09
N THR A 237 0.33 -4.81 -13.90
CA THR A 237 1.42 -5.63 -13.37
C THR A 237 0.91 -6.99 -12.94
N MET A 238 1.79 -7.99 -12.98
CA MET A 238 1.45 -9.38 -12.68
C MET A 238 2.06 -9.82 -11.36
N ASN A 239 1.22 -10.40 -10.49
CA ASN A 239 1.64 -11.05 -9.27
C ASN A 239 1.71 -12.56 -9.46
N ARG A 240 2.62 -13.22 -8.73
CA ARG A 240 2.84 -14.68 -8.78
C ARG A 240 3.15 -15.23 -10.18
N ALA A 241 3.68 -14.40 -11.07
CA ALA A 241 4.23 -14.88 -12.33
C ALA A 241 5.47 -15.72 -12.05
N ALA A 242 5.73 -16.72 -12.89
CA ALA A 242 7.02 -17.40 -12.89
C ALA A 242 8.11 -16.35 -13.17
N VAL A 243 9.10 -16.26 -12.28
CA VAL A 243 10.30 -15.49 -12.59
C VAL A 243 11.11 -16.36 -13.54
N LEU A 244 11.29 -15.89 -14.78
CA LEU A 244 12.20 -16.55 -15.71
C LEU A 244 13.62 -16.37 -15.16
N GLU A 245 14.27 -17.48 -14.83
CA GLU A 245 15.69 -17.52 -14.45
C GLU A 245 16.60 -17.27 -15.65
#